data_AF-Q5YS31-F1
#
_entry.id   AF-Q5YS31-F1
#
_cell.length_a   1.000
_cell.length_b   1.000
_cell.length_c   1.000
_cell.angle_alpha   90.00
_cell.angle_beta   90.00
_cell.angle_gamma   90.00
#
_symmetry.space_group_name_H-M   'P 1'
#
loop_
_entity.id
_entity.type
_entity.pdbx_description
1 polymer ?
#
loop_
_entity_poly.entity_id
_entity_poly.type
_entity_poly.pdbx_seq_one_letter_code
_entity_poly.pdbx_strand_id
1 'polypeptide(L)'
;MAIQVVAASMMTSDETSHMARCVGGDLWVVSWLPGRTLTGRQAVTAMTIATAVATRDMTGPAEWAGLDELALELGLTGRQAVHLVRLENHDYRGTGDPARIVAE
;
A
#
# COMPACT_ATOMS: atom_id res chain seq x y z
N MET A 1 -8.95 10.94 7.97
CA MET A 1 -8.74 10.26 6.67
C MET A 1 -8.76 11.29 5.56
N ALA A 2 -7.59 11.69 5.07
CA ALA A 2 -7.45 12.55 3.88
C ALA A 2 -6.32 11.98 3.03
N ILE A 3 -6.65 11.35 1.90
CA ILE A 3 -5.65 10.95 0.91
C ILE A 3 -5.34 12.20 0.10
N GLN A 4 -4.12 12.72 0.22
CA GLN A 4 -3.66 13.89 -0.54
C GLN A 4 -3.05 13.39 -1.85
N VAL A 5 -3.67 13.79 -2.98
CA VAL A 5 -3.12 13.53 -4.32
C VAL A 5 -2.18 14.68 -4.64
N VAL A 6 -0.87 14.48 -4.41
CA VAL A 6 0.15 15.50 -4.64
C VAL A 6 0.60 15.40 -6.09
N ALA A 7 -0.03 16.24 -6.92
CA ALA A 7 -0.02 16.17 -8.38
C ALA A 7 -0.66 14.87 -8.88
N ALA A 8 -1.14 14.82 -10.12
CA ALA A 8 -1.70 13.62 -10.75
C ALA A 8 -0.69 12.45 -10.91
N SER A 9 0.38 12.46 -10.12
CA SER A 9 1.56 11.63 -10.20
C SER A 9 1.90 10.91 -8.90
N MET A 10 1.36 11.32 -7.74
CA MET A 10 1.69 10.69 -6.45
C MET A 10 0.52 10.72 -5.45
N MET A 11 0.22 9.60 -4.82
CA MET A 11 -0.68 9.48 -3.68
C MET A 11 0.10 8.97 -2.47
N THR A 12 0.05 9.72 -1.39
CA THR A 12 0.66 9.34 -0.11
C THR A 12 -0.38 9.48 0.99
N SER A 13 -0.35 8.59 1.99
CA SER A 13 -1.21 8.68 3.17
C SER A 13 -0.35 8.98 4.38
N ASP A 14 -0.78 9.94 5.21
CA ASP A 14 -0.05 10.35 6.42
C ASP A 14 0.07 9.20 7.44
N GLU A 15 -0.88 8.26 7.41
CA GLU A 15 -0.93 7.11 8.31
C GLU A 15 -0.11 5.89 7.83
N THR A 16 0.43 5.91 6.61
CA THR A 16 1.18 4.77 6.06
C THR A 16 2.44 5.20 5.35
N SER A 17 3.55 4.50 5.56
CA SER A 17 4.77 4.66 4.74
C SER A 17 4.60 4.22 3.27
N HIS A 18 3.40 3.78 2.87
CA HIS A 18 3.08 3.34 1.52
C HIS A 18 2.78 4.54 0.61
N MET A 19 3.31 4.46 -0.61
CA MET A 19 3.10 5.49 -1.64
C MET A 19 2.62 4.82 -2.92
N ALA A 20 1.69 5.47 -3.61
CA ALA A 20 1.34 5.13 -4.98
C ALA A 20 1.89 6.21 -5.92
N ARG A 21 2.57 5.79 -6.98
CA ARG A 21 3.18 6.68 -7.98
C ARG A 21 2.58 6.38 -9.35
N CYS A 22 2.10 7.42 -10.02
CA CYS A 22 1.67 7.31 -11.41
C CYS A 22 2.90 7.20 -12.31
N VAL A 23 2.90 6.21 -13.20
CA VAL A 23 3.97 5.99 -14.18
C VAL A 23 3.58 6.45 -15.59
N GLY A 24 2.34 6.93 -15.77
CA GLY A 24 1.88 7.57 -17.01
C GLY A 24 0.47 7.10 -17.43
N GLY A 25 -0.34 8.03 -17.93
CA GLY A 25 -1.75 7.79 -18.28
C GLY A 25 -2.57 7.45 -17.04
N ASP A 26 -3.06 6.22 -16.98
CA ASP A 26 -3.84 5.64 -15.87
C ASP A 26 -3.08 4.55 -15.11
N LEU A 27 -1.77 4.43 -15.33
CA LEU A 27 -0.95 3.39 -14.72
C LEU A 27 -0.29 3.88 -13.43
N TRP A 28 -0.50 3.12 -12.36
CA TRP A 28 -0.02 3.40 -11.03
C TRP A 28 0.75 2.21 -10.49
N VAL A 29 1.84 2.48 -9.79
CA VAL A 29 2.62 1.50 -9.04
C VAL A 29 2.56 1.86 -7.57
N VAL A 30 2.32 0.88 -6.72
CA VAL A 30 2.25 1.06 -5.27
C VAL A 30 3.46 0.38 -4.66
N SER A 31 4.09 1.00 -3.66
CA SER A 31 5.33 0.46 -3.06
C SER A 31 5.20 -1.01 -2.66
N TRP A 32 4.12 -1.40 -1.98
CA TRP A 32 3.89 -2.78 -1.51
C TRP A 32 3.40 -3.78 -2.59
N LEU A 33 3.17 -3.30 -3.82
CA LEU A 33 2.87 -4.13 -5.00
C LEU A 33 3.87 -3.87 -6.12
N PRO A 34 5.18 -4.15 -5.90
CA PRO A 34 6.17 -3.95 -6.93
C PRO A 34 5.91 -4.87 -8.12
N GLY A 35 6.14 -4.36 -9.34
CA GLY A 35 5.98 -5.13 -10.57
C GLY A 35 4.55 -5.25 -11.09
N ARG A 36 3.55 -4.63 -10.45
CA ARG A 36 2.20 -4.48 -11.01
C ARG A 36 1.89 -3.04 -11.38
N THR A 37 1.38 -2.86 -12.60
CA THR A 37 0.71 -1.64 -13.02
C THR A 37 -0.79 -1.74 -12.71
N LEU A 38 -1.27 -0.85 -11.86
CA LEU A 38 -2.66 -0.74 -11.45
C LEU A 38 -3.33 0.45 -12.15
N THR A 39 -4.64 0.39 -12.30
CA THR A 39 -5.43 1.57 -12.69
C THR A 39 -5.52 2.57 -11.54
N GLY A 40 -5.89 3.83 -11.81
CA GLY A 40 -6.10 4.83 -10.75
C GLY A 40 -7.08 4.37 -9.66
N ARG A 41 -8.18 3.70 -10.05
CA ARG A 41 -9.13 3.13 -9.09
C ARG A 41 -8.48 2.04 -8.23
N GLN A 42 -7.76 1.12 -8.87
CA GLN A 42 -7.04 0.06 -8.15
C GLN A 42 -5.94 0.60 -7.25
N ALA A 43 -5.27 1.69 -7.63
CA ALA A 43 -4.28 2.33 -6.77
C ALA A 43 -4.92 2.91 -5.50
N VAL A 44 -6.11 3.52 -5.63
CA VAL A 44 -6.89 3.98 -4.48
C VAL A 44 -7.33 2.80 -3.60
N THR A 45 -7.81 1.71 -4.21
CA THR A 45 -8.16 0.48 -3.47
C THR A 45 -6.94 -0.09 -2.73
N ALA A 46 -5.79 -0.14 -3.38
CA ALA A 46 -4.54 -0.62 -2.78
C ALA A 46 -4.07 0.27 -1.62
N MET A 47 -4.14 1.59 -1.76
CA MET A 47 -3.85 2.52 -0.66
C MET A 47 -4.85 2.37 0.49
N THR A 48 -6.13 2.14 0.18
CA THR A 48 -7.17 1.90 1.20
C THR A 48 -6.88 0.63 2.00
N ILE A 49 -6.47 -0.46 1.34
CA ILE A 49 -6.04 -1.68 2.03
C ILE A 49 -4.82 -1.40 2.91
N ALA A 50 -3.81 -0.71 2.39
CA ALA A 50 -2.61 -0.37 3.14
C ALA A 50 -2.95 0.40 4.43
N THR A 51 -3.81 1.41 4.33
CA THR A 51 -4.31 2.17 5.49
C THR A 51 -5.11 1.29 6.44
N ALA A 52 -6.01 0.45 5.93
CA ALA A 52 -6.81 -0.44 6.77
C ALA A 52 -5.94 -1.42 7.57
N VAL A 53 -4.90 -1.98 6.96
CA VAL A 53 -3.95 -2.89 7.62
C VAL A 53 -3.08 -2.18 8.65
N ALA A 54 -2.76 -0.90 8.42
CA ALA A 54 -1.95 -0.11 9.35
C ALA A 54 -2.75 0.45 10.54
N THR A 55 -4.04 0.76 10.34
CA THR A 55 -4.89 1.46 11.33
C THR A 55 -5.86 0.55 12.08
N ARG A 56 -6.28 -0.58 11.47
CA ARG A 56 -7.25 -1.50 12.06
C ARG A 56 -6.59 -2.83 12.45
N ASP A 57 -6.87 -3.27 13.66
CA ASP A 57 -6.60 -4.64 14.07
C ASP A 57 -7.60 -5.59 13.40
N MET A 58 -7.09 -6.43 12.49
CA MET A 58 -7.85 -7.42 11.71
C MET A 58 -8.34 -8.59 12.59
N THR A 59 -9.18 -8.30 13.57
CA THR A 59 -9.56 -9.24 14.64
C THR A 59 -10.90 -9.93 14.33
N GLY A 60 -11.81 -9.23 13.64
CA GLY A 60 -13.15 -9.71 13.32
C GLY A 60 -13.32 -10.20 11.88
N PRO A 61 -14.23 -11.17 11.64
CA PRO A 61 -14.51 -11.70 10.30
C PRO A 61 -15.13 -10.65 9.36
N ALA A 62 -15.79 -9.62 9.90
CA ALA A 62 -16.37 -8.54 9.12
C ALA A 62 -15.29 -7.63 8.51
N GLU A 63 -14.23 -7.30 9.27
CA GLU A 63 -13.07 -6.58 8.74
C GLU A 63 -12.38 -7.37 7.63
N TRP A 64 -12.23 -8.68 7.82
CA TRP A 64 -11.65 -9.57 6.80
C TRP A 64 -12.51 -9.61 5.53
N ALA A 65 -13.84 -9.64 5.64
CA ALA A 65 -14.74 -9.65 4.48
C ALA A 65 -14.63 -8.36 3.66
N GLY A 66 -14.62 -7.19 4.31
CA GLY A 66 -14.43 -5.92 3.61
C GLY A 66 -13.06 -5.82 2.93
N LEU A 67 -12.02 -6.37 3.57
CA LEU A 67 -10.68 -6.38 2.97
C LEU A 67 -10.56 -7.38 1.83
N ASP A 68 -11.25 -8.51 1.90
CA ASP A 68 -11.29 -9.49 0.82
C ASP A 68 -11.96 -8.90 -0.43
N GLU A 69 -13.07 -8.16 -0.28
CA GLU A 69 -13.72 -7.46 -1.40
C GLU A 69 -12.77 -6.47 -2.09
N LEU A 70 -12.06 -5.64 -1.30
CA LEU A 70 -11.07 -4.69 -1.82
C LEU A 70 -9.89 -5.42 -2.48
N ALA A 71 -9.41 -6.50 -1.88
CA ALA A 71 -8.29 -7.27 -2.43
C ALA A 71 -8.69 -7.96 -3.74
N LEU A 72 -9.95 -8.36 -3.87
CA LEU A 72 -10.49 -9.02 -5.06
C LEU A 72 -10.46 -8.08 -6.28
N GLU A 73 -10.66 -6.78 -6.09
CA GLU A 73 -10.46 -5.77 -7.15
C GLU A 73 -9.00 -5.70 -7.67
N LEU A 74 -8.04 -6.12 -6.85
CA LEU A 74 -6.62 -6.22 -7.21
C LEU A 74 -6.25 -7.62 -7.73
N GLY A 75 -7.20 -8.56 -7.73
CA GLY A 75 -6.94 -9.97 -8.02
C GLY A 75 -6.09 -10.64 -6.95
N LEU A 76 -6.26 -10.23 -5.69
CA LEU A 76 -5.60 -10.76 -4.50
C LEU A 76 -6.66 -11.26 -3.51
N THR A 77 -6.25 -12.07 -2.55
CA THR A 77 -7.08 -12.37 -1.36
C THR A 77 -6.76 -11.39 -0.24
N GLY A 78 -7.69 -11.15 0.68
CA GLY A 78 -7.46 -10.25 1.81
C GLY A 78 -6.24 -10.65 2.64
N ARG A 79 -6.04 -11.96 2.84
CA ARG A 79 -4.85 -12.51 3.53
C ARG A 79 -3.55 -12.22 2.79
N GLN A 80 -3.53 -12.38 1.47
CA GLN A 80 -2.35 -12.08 0.66
C GLN A 80 -2.03 -10.59 0.68
N ALA A 81 -3.04 -9.73 0.59
CA ALA A 81 -2.85 -8.29 0.67
C ALA A 81 -2.28 -7.85 2.03
N VAL A 82 -2.84 -8.35 3.14
CA VAL A 82 -2.32 -8.09 4.51
C VAL A 82 -0.86 -8.55 4.64
N HIS A 83 -0.53 -9.74 4.11
CA HIS A 83 0.83 -10.27 4.17
C HIS A 83 1.82 -9.37 3.43
N LEU A 84 1.50 -8.94 2.21
CA LEU A 84 2.36 -8.07 1.40
C LEU A 84 2.53 -6.67 2.03
N VAL A 85 1.43 -6.08 2.52
CA VAL A 85 1.49 -4.78 3.22
C VAL A 85 2.36 -4.86 4.48
N ARG A 86 2.28 -5.96 5.25
CA ARG A 86 3.12 -6.17 6.44
C ARG A 86 4.58 -6.43 6.09
N LEU A 87 4.83 -7.20 5.02
CA LEU A 87 6.18 -7.48 4.52
C LEU A 87 6.89 -6.17 4.13
N GLU A 88 6.23 -5.31 3.35
CA GLU A 88 6.77 -4.01 2.96
C GLU A 88 6.96 -3.07 4.16
N ASN A 89 6.01 -3.04 5.11
CA ASN A 89 6.20 -2.29 6.37
C ASN A 89 7.45 -2.75 7.14
N HIS A 90 7.77 -4.04 7.08
CA HIS A 90 8.95 -4.61 7.72
C HIS A 90 10.23 -4.24 6.94
N ASP A 91 10.20 -4.25 5.61
CA ASP A 91 11.33 -3.85 4.78
C ASP A 91 11.67 -2.37 4.98
N TYR A 92 10.68 -1.47 5.02
CA TYR A 92 10.92 -0.04 5.29
C TYR A 92 11.46 0.21 6.71
N ARG A 93 11.00 -0.55 7.71
CA ARG A 93 11.53 -0.51 9.08
C ARG A 93 12.94 -1.10 9.18
N GLY A 94 13.29 -2.07 8.33
CA GLY A 94 14.61 -2.70 8.28
C GLY A 94 15.65 -1.91 7.47
N THR A 95 15.20 -1.20 6.43
CA THR A 95 16.04 -0.38 5.54
C THR A 95 16.21 1.06 6.06
N GLY A 96 15.53 1.40 7.16
CA GLY A 96 15.65 2.66 7.90
C GLY A 96 16.91 2.81 8.76
N ASP A 97 17.99 2.08 8.49
CA ASP A 97 19.33 2.46 8.95
C ASP A 97 20.08 3.19 7.81
N PRO A 98 19.93 4.53 7.69
CA PRO A 98 20.78 5.32 6.80
C PRO A 98 22.23 5.42 7.32
N ALA A 99 22.58 4.79 8.45
CA ALA A 99 23.93 4.83 9.01
C ALA A 99 24.89 3.80 8.36
N ARG A 100 24.43 2.95 7.43
CA ARG A 100 25.30 1.99 6.73
C ARG A 100 25.86 2.46 5.38
N ILE A 101 25.46 3.63 4.88
CA ILE A 101 25.97 4.22 3.62
C ILE A 101 27.04 5.31 3.88
N VAL A 102 27.56 5.38 5.11
CA VAL A 102 28.76 6.16 5.44
C VAL A 102 29.81 5.25 6.07
N ALA A 103 30.34 4.34 5.26
CA ALA A 103 31.64 3.75 5.52
C ALA A 103 32.62 4.38 4.52
N GLU A 104 33.45 5.32 4.97
CA GLU A 104 34.87 5.48 4.64
C GLU A 104 35.49 6.65 5.40
#